data_AF-A0A7U9IT09-F1
#
_entry.id   AF-A0A7U9IT09-F1
#
_cell.length_a   1.000
_cell.length_b   1.000
_cell.length_c   1.000
_cell.angle_alpha   90.00
_cell.angle_beta   90.00
_cell.angle_gamma   90.00
#
_symmetry.space_group_name_H-M   'P 1'
#
loop_
_entity.id
_entity.type
_entity.pdbx_description
1 polymer ?
#
loop_
_entity_poly.entity_id
_entity_poly.type
_entity_poly.pdbx_seq_one_letter_code
_entity_poly.pdbx_strand_id
1 'polypeptide(L)'
;MFLGFIIGYLVLFGSQHNELEPAFRPVTALWLIGLPLMDMVGIMIRRIRKGQSPLRPDRNHLHHILLHAGFTPRESLLLIVVANLGVVFFGILAEQAKLPEWLMMGLYLLLFVAYSLCLTYAWKLGRWVKKLKPEFR
;
A
#
# COMPACT_ATOMS: atom_id res chain seq x y z
N MET A 1 15.29 8.26 -0.02
CA MET A 1 15.67 7.15 -0.91
C MET A 1 16.42 6.04 -0.18
N PHE A 2 17.38 6.34 0.69
CA PHE A 2 18.14 5.34 1.47
C PHE A 2 17.27 4.33 2.24
N LEU A 3 16.26 4.79 2.98
CA LEU A 3 15.38 3.90 3.75
C LEU A 3 14.64 2.87 2.88
N GLY A 4 14.11 3.30 1.73
CA GLY A 4 13.42 2.39 0.80
C GLY A 4 14.37 1.37 0.19
N PHE A 5 15.61 1.76 -0.10
CA PHE A 5 16.65 0.85 -0.57
C PHE A 5 17.01 -0.19 0.49
N ILE A 6 17.20 0.20 1.76
CA ILE A 6 17.45 -0.73 2.86
C ILE A 6 16.30 -1.72 3.02
N ILE A 7 15.05 -1.23 3.02
CA ILE A 7 13.88 -2.09 3.16
C ILE A 7 13.80 -3.10 2.01
N GLY A 8 14.01 -2.65 0.77
CA GLY A 8 14.06 -3.53 -0.40
C GLY A 8 15.18 -4.57 -0.31
N TYR A 9 16.38 -4.15 0.11
CA TYR A 9 17.50 -5.05 0.34
C TYR A 9 17.19 -6.10 1.40
N LEU A 10 16.66 -5.71 2.57
CA LEU A 10 16.30 -6.64 3.65
C LEU A 10 15.24 -7.66 3.21
N VAL A 11 14.27 -7.22 2.43
CA VAL A 11 13.21 -8.07 1.88
C VAL A 11 13.79 -9.11 0.90
N LEU A 12 14.67 -8.68 -0.01
CA LEU A 12 15.32 -9.59 -0.96
C LEU A 12 16.27 -10.55 -0.24
N PHE A 13 17.06 -10.04 0.70
CA PHE A 13 17.98 -10.83 1.51
C PHE A 13 17.25 -11.92 2.29
N GLY A 14 16.17 -11.56 3.01
CA GLY A 14 15.39 -12.53 3.79
C GLY A 14 14.68 -13.59 2.93
N SER A 15 14.30 -13.23 1.70
CA SER A 15 13.57 -14.14 0.81
C SER A 15 14.46 -15.03 -0.07
N GLN A 16 15.66 -14.57 -0.45
CA GLN A 16 16.43 -15.19 -1.54
C GLN A 16 17.88 -15.51 -1.20
N HIS A 17 18.44 -15.03 -0.08
CA HIS A 17 19.87 -15.16 0.19
C HIS A 17 20.31 -16.57 0.59
N ASN A 18 19.48 -17.29 1.34
CA ASN A 18 19.76 -18.67 1.74
C ASN A 18 18.97 -19.63 0.86
N GLU A 19 19.62 -20.30 -0.09
CA GLU A 19 18.97 -21.28 -0.97
C GLU A 19 18.41 -22.50 -0.20
N LEU A 20 18.94 -22.78 1.00
CA LEU A 20 18.56 -23.94 1.81
C LEU A 20 17.38 -23.63 2.76
N GLU A 21 17.36 -22.46 3.41
CA GLU A 21 16.28 -22.03 4.32
C GLU A 21 16.05 -20.51 4.23
N PRO A 22 15.24 -20.04 3.26
CA PRO A 22 14.81 -18.65 3.23
C PRO A 22 13.91 -18.34 4.45
N ALA A 23 14.02 -17.13 4.99
CA ALA A 23 13.27 -16.73 6.19
C ALA A 23 11.76 -16.61 5.94
N PHE A 24 11.38 -16.28 4.70
CA PHE A 24 9.99 -16.22 4.23
C PHE A 24 9.97 -16.31 2.71
N ARG A 25 8.81 -16.68 2.16
CA ARG A 25 8.62 -16.78 0.70
C ARG A 25 8.58 -15.41 0.01
N PRO A 26 8.99 -15.30 -1.27
CA PRO A 26 8.97 -14.03 -2.01
C PRO A 26 7.60 -13.35 -2.06
N VAL A 27 6.52 -14.13 -2.10
CA VAL A 27 5.16 -13.57 -2.08
C VAL A 27 4.84 -12.92 -0.74
N THR A 28 5.34 -13.46 0.38
CA THR A 28 5.13 -12.91 1.73
C THR A 28 5.82 -11.55 1.89
N ALA A 29 6.96 -11.37 1.23
CA ALA A 29 7.60 -10.06 1.11
C ALA A 29 6.70 -8.98 0.52
N LEU A 30 5.85 -9.31 -0.47
CA LEU A 30 4.89 -8.35 -1.03
C LEU A 30 3.91 -7.85 0.04
N TRP A 31 3.53 -8.69 1.00
CA TRP A 31 2.64 -8.31 2.09
C TRP A 31 3.35 -7.44 3.13
N LEU A 32 4.64 -7.70 3.41
CA LEU A 32 5.44 -6.91 4.36
C LEU A 32 5.56 -5.43 3.96
N ILE A 33 5.73 -5.17 2.66
CA ILE A 33 5.80 -3.81 2.09
C ILE A 33 4.53 -3.44 1.32
N GLY A 34 3.42 -4.15 1.57
CA GLY A 34 2.26 -4.15 0.70
C GLY A 34 1.64 -2.77 0.51
N LEU A 35 1.34 -2.06 1.59
CA LEU A 35 0.66 -0.76 1.47
C LEU A 35 1.53 0.30 0.74
N PRO A 36 2.82 0.52 1.10
CA PRO A 36 3.70 1.40 0.34
C PRO A 36 3.87 0.99 -1.12
N LEU A 37 4.00 -0.31 -1.40
CA LEU A 37 4.16 -0.84 -2.76
C LEU A 37 2.89 -0.60 -3.60
N MET A 38 1.72 -0.93 -3.05
CA MET A 38 0.42 -0.69 -3.67
C MET A 38 0.18 0.81 -3.93
N ASP A 39 0.51 1.70 -2.99
CA ASP A 39 0.37 3.15 -3.20
C ASP A 39 1.24 3.64 -4.35
N MET A 40 2.52 3.25 -4.36
CA MET A 40 3.46 3.62 -5.41
C MET A 40 3.00 3.13 -6.79
N VAL A 41 2.69 1.83 -6.91
CA VAL A 41 2.25 1.22 -8.18
C VAL A 41 0.92 1.83 -8.62
N GLY A 42 -0.02 2.05 -7.71
CA GLY A 42 -1.31 2.66 -8.01
C GLY A 42 -1.20 4.11 -8.50
N ILE A 43 -0.21 4.87 -8.04
CA ILE A 43 0.10 6.22 -8.55
C ILE A 43 0.75 6.13 -9.94
N MET A 44 1.72 5.22 -10.13
CA MET A 44 2.37 5.01 -11.43
C MET A 44 1.35 4.64 -12.51
N ILE A 45 0.44 3.71 -12.24
CA ILE A 45 -0.62 3.31 -13.20
C ILE A 45 -1.53 4.51 -13.55
N ARG A 46 -1.97 5.30 -12.55
CA ARG A 46 -2.82 6.47 -12.80
C ARG A 46 -2.12 7.53 -13.67
N ARG A 47 -0.80 7.65 -13.58
CA ARG A 47 0.00 8.59 -14.38
C ARG A 47 0.21 8.12 -15.80
N ILE A 48 0.52 6.84 -15.98
CA ILE A 48 0.65 6.22 -17.31
C ILE A 48 -0.66 6.42 -18.08
N ARG A 49 -1.81 6.21 -17.42
CA ARG A 49 -3.14 6.46 -18.02
C ARG A 49 -3.40 7.93 -18.39
N LYS A 50 -2.66 8.88 -17.80
CA LYS A 50 -2.72 10.32 -18.10
C LYS A 50 -1.61 10.77 -19.07
N GLY A 51 -0.82 9.85 -19.63
CA GLY A 51 0.33 10.16 -20.49
C GLY A 51 1.50 10.82 -19.75
N GLN A 52 1.53 10.74 -18.42
CA GLN A 52 2.60 11.30 -17.60
C GLN A 52 3.65 10.24 -17.27
N SER A 53 4.93 10.66 -17.18
CA SER A 53 6.01 9.77 -16.78
C SER A 53 5.78 9.19 -15.36
N PRO A 54 5.93 7.87 -15.17
CA PRO A 54 5.70 7.21 -13.87
C PRO A 54 6.71 7.63 -12.80
N LEU A 55 7.92 8.04 -13.19
CA LEU A 55 9.04 8.35 -12.29
C LEU A 55 9.15 9.83 -11.90
N ARG A 56 8.22 10.69 -12.34
CA ARG A 56 8.21 12.10 -11.90
C ARG A 56 7.95 12.17 -10.38
N PRO A 57 8.63 13.01 -9.59
CA PRO A 57 8.30 13.16 -8.17
C PRO A 57 6.84 13.60 -8.02
N ASP A 58 5.99 12.80 -7.35
CA ASP A 58 4.67 13.27 -6.91
C ASP A 58 4.71 13.69 -5.46
N ARG A 59 3.73 14.50 -5.09
CA ARG A 59 3.38 14.77 -3.71
C ARG A 59 2.04 14.17 -3.33
N ASN A 60 1.22 13.72 -4.29
CA ASN A 60 -0.15 13.26 -4.01
C ASN A 60 -0.24 11.77 -3.67
N HIS A 61 0.23 11.41 -2.47
CA HIS A 61 0.06 10.08 -1.89
C HIS A 61 -1.29 9.92 -1.17
N LEU A 62 -1.60 8.68 -0.74
CA LEU A 62 -2.69 8.36 0.17
C LEU A 62 -2.82 9.37 1.34
N HIS A 63 -1.69 9.81 1.89
CA HIS A 63 -1.65 10.83 2.94
C HIS A 63 -2.35 12.14 2.53
N HIS A 64 -2.05 12.67 1.34
CA HIS A 64 -2.70 13.89 0.84
C HIS A 64 -4.19 13.66 0.53
N ILE A 65 -4.57 12.46 0.08
CA ILE A 65 -5.97 12.13 -0.16
C ILE A 65 -6.76 12.16 1.16
N LEU A 66 -6.19 11.65 2.25
CA LEU A 66 -6.80 11.70 3.59
C LEU A 66 -6.88 13.15 4.12
N LEU A 67 -5.83 13.94 3.94
CA LEU A 67 -5.86 15.36 4.29
C LEU A 67 -6.96 16.12 3.54
N HIS A 68 -7.12 15.88 2.24
CA HIS A 68 -8.19 16.49 1.44
C HIS A 68 -9.59 16.02 1.82
N ALA A 69 -9.72 14.85 2.44
CA ALA A 69 -10.98 14.34 2.99
C ALA A 69 -11.33 14.94 4.36
N GLY A 70 -10.46 15.77 4.94
CA GLY A 70 -10.70 16.47 6.20
C GLY A 70 -10.12 15.78 7.44
N PHE A 71 -9.20 14.84 7.26
CA PHE A 71 -8.42 14.28 8.37
C PHE A 71 -7.24 15.18 8.71
N THR A 72 -6.84 15.18 9.97
CA THR A 72 -5.59 15.82 10.41
C THR A 72 -4.38 15.00 9.94
N PRO A 73 -3.17 15.60 9.89
CA PRO A 73 -1.95 14.87 9.55
C PRO A 73 -1.68 13.67 10.46
N ARG A 74 -1.98 13.79 11.76
CA ARG A 74 -1.79 12.72 12.75
C ARG A 74 -2.77 11.57 12.54
N GLU A 75 -4.05 11.87 12.33
CA GLU A 75 -5.07 10.85 12.04
C GLU A 75 -4.74 10.11 10.74
N SER A 76 -4.32 10.86 9.70
CA SER A 76 -3.93 10.28 8.42
C SER A 76 -2.76 9.32 8.58
N LEU A 77 -1.73 9.70 9.35
CA LEU A 77 -0.60 8.83 9.64
C LEU A 77 -1.04 7.55 10.40
N LEU A 78 -1.86 7.71 11.44
CA LEU A 78 -2.31 6.59 12.27
C LEU A 78 -3.13 5.60 11.44
N LEU A 79 -4.05 6.08 10.61
CA LEU A 79 -4.83 5.23 9.70
C LEU A 79 -3.95 4.45 8.72
N ILE A 80 -2.95 5.10 8.13
CA ILE A 80 -2.02 4.43 7.21
C ILE A 80 -1.20 3.36 7.93
N VAL A 81 -0.70 3.66 9.13
CA VAL A 81 0.08 2.71 9.93
C VAL A 81 -0.77 1.51 10.34
N VAL A 82 -1.97 1.73 10.87
CA VAL A 82 -2.88 0.66 11.28
C VAL A 82 -3.28 -0.21 10.10
N ALA A 83 -3.61 0.41 8.96
CA ALA A 83 -3.92 -0.33 7.73
C ALA A 83 -2.71 -1.17 7.27
N ASN A 84 -1.50 -0.62 7.30
CA ASN A 84 -0.29 -1.35 6.93
C ASN A 84 -0.03 -2.52 7.89
N LEU A 85 -0.19 -2.31 9.21
CA LEU A 85 -0.07 -3.38 10.20
C LEU A 85 -1.06 -4.51 9.94
N GLY A 86 -2.30 -4.21 9.56
CA GLY A 86 -3.29 -5.23 9.18
C GLY A 86 -2.86 -6.06 7.97
N VAL A 87 -2.32 -5.42 6.92
CA VAL A 87 -1.81 -6.10 5.72
C VAL A 87 -0.61 -6.99 6.06
N VAL A 88 0.34 -6.47 6.84
CA VAL A 88 1.52 -7.22 7.30
C VAL A 88 1.12 -8.40 8.16
N PHE A 89 0.21 -8.19 9.12
CA PHE A 89 -0.29 -9.22 10.01
C PHE A 89 -0.96 -10.36 9.25
N PHE A 90 -1.82 -10.03 8.27
CA PHE A 90 -2.41 -11.03 7.39
C PHE A 90 -1.34 -11.80 6.60
N GLY A 91 -0.34 -11.12 6.05
CA GLY A 91 0.77 -11.77 5.33
C GLY A 91 1.55 -12.78 6.20
N ILE A 92 1.85 -12.41 7.44
CA ILE A 92 2.54 -13.29 8.39
C ILE A 92 1.67 -14.49 8.77
N LEU A 93 0.37 -14.27 9.05
CA LEU A 93 -0.56 -15.35 9.36
C LEU A 93 -0.73 -16.32 8.18
N ALA A 94 -0.81 -15.80 6.96
CA ALA A 94 -0.90 -16.59 5.74
C ALA A 94 0.35 -17.46 5.52
N GLU A 95 1.53 -16.91 5.81
CA GLU A 95 2.80 -17.65 5.76
C GLU A 95 2.84 -18.76 6.82
N GLN A 96 2.47 -18.46 8.07
CA GLN A 96 2.44 -19.46 9.14
C GLN A 96 1.40 -20.56 8.88
N ALA A 97 0.27 -20.21 8.29
CA ALA A 97 -0.75 -21.15 7.84
C ALA A 97 -0.33 -21.95 6.58
N LYS A 98 0.86 -21.68 6.03
CA LYS A 98 1.41 -22.31 4.82
C LYS A 98 0.45 -22.24 3.63
N LEU A 99 -0.23 -21.10 3.46
CA LEU A 99 -1.14 -20.93 2.33
C LEU A 99 -0.38 -21.06 1.00
N PRO A 100 -1.02 -21.59 -0.05
CA PRO A 100 -0.41 -21.67 -1.37
C PRO A 100 0.00 -20.29 -1.91
N GLU A 101 1.14 -20.25 -2.61
CA GLU A 101 1.74 -19.01 -3.12
C GLU A 101 0.82 -18.28 -4.09
N TRP A 102 0.17 -19.05 -4.98
CA TRP A 102 -0.79 -18.52 -5.96
C TRP A 102 -2.00 -17.88 -5.28
N LEU A 103 -2.44 -18.42 -4.13
CA LEU A 103 -3.57 -17.89 -3.38
C LEU A 103 -3.19 -16.58 -2.70
N MET A 104 -2.01 -16.53 -2.05
CA MET A 104 -1.48 -15.30 -1.46
C MET A 104 -1.28 -14.21 -2.53
N MET A 105 -0.76 -14.57 -3.70
CA MET A 105 -0.64 -13.64 -4.82
C MET A 105 -2.00 -13.16 -5.33
N GLY A 106 -2.96 -14.08 -5.51
CA GLY A 106 -4.32 -13.73 -5.94
C GLY A 106 -5.03 -12.79 -4.97
N LEU A 107 -4.91 -13.04 -3.67
CA LEU A 107 -5.46 -12.18 -2.61
C LEU A 107 -4.79 -10.81 -2.58
N TYR A 108 -3.46 -10.75 -2.76
CA TYR A 108 -2.73 -9.49 -2.83
C TYR A 108 -3.18 -8.64 -4.03
N LEU A 109 -3.34 -9.26 -5.21
CA LEU A 109 -3.84 -8.58 -6.41
C LEU A 109 -5.29 -8.10 -6.23
N LEU A 110 -6.14 -8.91 -5.62
CA LEU A 110 -7.52 -8.51 -5.29
C LEU A 110 -7.53 -7.32 -4.33
N LEU A 111 -6.71 -7.35 -3.28
CA LEU A 111 -6.54 -6.23 -2.35
C LEU A 111 -6.03 -4.98 -3.08
N PHE A 112 -5.07 -5.12 -4.00
CA PHE A 112 -4.54 -4.02 -4.79
C PHE A 112 -5.60 -3.37 -5.68
N VAL A 113 -6.44 -4.18 -6.33
CA VAL A 113 -7.58 -3.68 -7.13
C VAL A 113 -8.58 -2.98 -6.22
N ALA A 114 -8.97 -3.58 -5.09
CA ALA A 114 -9.88 -2.99 -4.13
C ALA A 114 -9.36 -1.64 -3.60
N TYR A 115 -8.07 -1.58 -3.24
CA TYR A 115 -7.38 -0.36 -2.82
C TYR A 115 -7.38 0.71 -3.93
N SER A 116 -7.04 0.32 -5.16
CA SER A 116 -6.99 1.24 -6.31
C SER A 116 -8.36 1.80 -6.67
N LEU A 117 -9.41 0.98 -6.59
CA LEU A 117 -10.79 1.40 -6.74
C LEU A 117 -11.18 2.35 -5.60
N CYS A 118 -10.91 1.97 -4.35
CA CYS A 118 -11.17 2.81 -3.17
C CYS A 118 -10.54 4.18 -3.32
N LEU A 119 -9.28 4.29 -3.75
CA LEU A 119 -8.63 5.58 -3.99
C LEU A 119 -9.26 6.39 -5.12
N THR A 120 -9.68 5.72 -6.20
CA THR A 120 -10.33 6.38 -7.34
C THR A 120 -11.71 6.90 -6.96
N TYR A 121 -12.45 6.13 -6.16
CA TYR A 121 -13.75 6.53 -5.64
C TYR A 121 -13.64 7.49 -4.47
N ALA A 122 -12.58 7.46 -3.66
CA ALA A 122 -12.33 8.39 -2.57
C ALA A 122 -12.23 9.84 -3.07
N TRP A 123 -11.71 10.05 -4.27
CA TRP A 123 -11.78 11.36 -4.94
C TRP A 123 -13.22 11.80 -5.25
N LYS A 124 -14.13 10.87 -5.58
CA LYS A 124 -15.57 11.15 -5.72
C LYS A 124 -16.26 11.29 -4.35
N LEU A 125 -15.83 10.52 -3.34
CA LEU A 125 -16.40 10.46 -2.00
C LEU A 125 -15.98 11.63 -1.12
N GLY A 126 -14.83 12.25 -1.36
CA GLY A 126 -14.40 13.48 -0.68
C GLY A 126 -15.39 14.64 -0.87
N ARG A 127 -16.18 14.62 -1.96
CA ARG A 127 -17.31 15.56 -2.15
C ARG A 127 -18.49 15.27 -1.20
N TRP A 128 -18.68 14.02 -0.80
CA TRP A 128 -19.73 13.59 0.14
C TRP A 128 -19.30 13.78 1.59
N VAL A 129 -18.05 13.49 1.94
CA VAL A 129 -17.51 13.72 3.30
C VAL A 129 -17.46 15.21 3.63
N LYS A 130 -17.10 16.08 2.66
CA LYS A 130 -17.24 17.53 2.79
C LYS A 130 -18.68 18.00 3.07
N LYS A 131 -19.68 17.18 2.74
CA LYS A 131 -21.10 17.46 3.00
C LYS A 131 -21.52 17.10 4.43
N LEU A 132 -20.74 16.25 5.12
CA LEU A 132 -21.03 15.74 6.46
C LEU A 132 -20.26 16.45 7.59
N LYS A 133 -19.19 17.21 7.26
CA LYS A 133 -18.47 18.06 8.22
C LYS A 133 -18.45 19.52 7.73
N PRO A 134 -19.49 20.33 8.03
CA PRO A 134 -19.52 21.76 7.70
C PRO A 134 -18.71 22.64 8.67
N GLU A 135 -18.22 22.10 9.79
CA GLU A 135 -17.87 22.91 10.98
C GLU A 135 -16.40 23.35 11.13
N PHE A 136 -15.51 23.08 10.18
CA PHE A 136 -14.16 23.67 10.21
C PHE A 136 -13.99 24.67 9.08
N ARG A 137 -14.52 25.87 9.34
CA ARG A 137 -14.27 27.09 8.59
C ARG A 137 -13.17 27.90 9.28
#